data_AF-A0A7Y0BDK9-F1
#
_entry.id   AF-A0A7Y0BDK9-F1
#
_cell.length_a   1.000
_cell.length_b   1.000
_cell.length_c   1.000
_cell.angle_alpha   90.00
_cell.angle_beta   90.00
_cell.angle_gamma   90.00
#
_symmetry.space_group_name_H-M   'P 1'
#
loop_
_entity.id
_entity.type
_entity.pdbx_description
1 polymer ?
#
loop_
_entity_poly.entity_id
_entity_poly.type
_entity_poly.pdbx_seq_one_letter_code
_entity_poly.pdbx_strand_id
1 'polypeptide(L)' 'MAARARRERTERTYLPGIADVRICGDEATVRAVLDVLAAEFLTTSAREYDGGQRAYLQLDTGNTAPDPD' A
#
# COMPACT_ATOMS: atom_id res chain seq x y z
N MET A 1 7.44 -23.23 -20.99
CA MET A 1 7.48 -22.11 -20.03
C MET A 1 7.30 -22.67 -18.63
N ALA A 2 8.30 -22.55 -17.75
CA ALA A 2 8.17 -23.03 -16.38
C ALA A 2 7.24 -22.08 -15.59
N ALA A 3 6.09 -22.60 -15.14
CA ALA A 3 5.21 -21.89 -14.23
C ALA A 3 5.98 -21.67 -12.91
N ARG A 4 6.27 -20.40 -12.58
CA ARG A 4 6.87 -20.04 -11.28
C ARG A 4 5.96 -20.56 -10.17
N ALA A 5 6.48 -21.44 -9.31
CA ALA A 5 5.76 -21.93 -8.15
C ALA A 5 5.20 -20.75 -7.35
N ARG A 6 3.88 -20.74 -7.15
CA ARG A 6 3.17 -19.75 -6.33
C ARG A 6 3.69 -19.90 -4.91
N ARG A 7 4.58 -19.00 -4.47
CA ARG A 7 5.05 -18.98 -3.08
C ARG A 7 3.83 -18.90 -2.18
N GLU A 8 3.73 -19.81 -1.21
CA GLU A 8 2.73 -19.75 -0.16
C GLU A 8 2.81 -18.38 0.49
N ARG A 9 1.72 -17.62 0.39
CA ARG A 9 1.64 -16.27 0.94
C ARG A 9 1.35 -16.43 2.42
N THR A 10 2.37 -16.24 3.26
CA THR A 10 2.17 -16.14 4.72
C THR A 10 1.08 -15.10 4.98
N GLU A 11 0.09 -15.48 5.77
CA GLU A 11 -0.97 -14.57 6.18
C GLU A 11 -0.32 -13.45 7.00
N ARG A 12 -0.47 -12.20 6.54
CA ARG A 12 0.17 -11.06 7.18
C ARG A 12 -0.65 -10.72 8.43
N THR A 13 0.00 -10.69 9.58
CA THR A 13 -0.57 -10.12 10.80
C THR A 13 -0.52 -8.60 10.66
N TYR A 14 -1.68 -7.95 10.69
CA TYR A 14 -1.79 -6.49 10.63
C TYR A 14 -2.06 -5.93 12.02
N LEU A 15 -1.45 -4.80 12.36
CA LEU A 15 -1.85 -4.03 13.53
C LEU A 15 -3.23 -3.38 13.24
N PRO A 16 -4.15 -3.31 14.22
CA PRO A 16 -5.40 -2.60 14.03
C PRO A 16 -5.10 -1.14 13.67
N GLY A 17 -5.71 -0.67 12.58
CA GLY A 17 -5.46 0.67 12.05
C GLY A 17 -4.33 0.78 11.04
N ILE A 18 -3.56 -0.27 10.72
CA ILE A 18 -2.55 -0.20 9.65
C ILE A 18 -2.95 -1.06 8.45
N ALA A 19 -3.05 -0.44 7.27
CA ALA A 19 -3.30 -1.12 6.01
C ALA A 19 -2.03 -1.22 5.15
N ASP A 20 -1.69 -2.43 4.73
CA ASP A 20 -0.68 -2.67 3.69
C ASP A 20 -1.31 -2.53 2.30
N VAL A 21 -0.86 -1.56 1.52
CA VAL A 21 -1.35 -1.31 0.16
C VAL A 21 -0.32 -1.73 -0.88
N ARG A 22 -0.80 -2.44 -1.90
CA ARG A 22 -0.06 -2.72 -3.14
C ARG A 22 -0.76 -2.02 -4.29
N ILE A 23 -0.06 -1.11 -4.94
CA ILE A 23 -0.52 -0.41 -6.15
C ILE A 23 0.15 -1.08 -7.35
N CYS A 24 -0.62 -1.38 -8.39
CA CYS A 24 -0.10 -1.87 -9.66
C CYS A 24 -0.65 -0.99 -10.78
N GLY A 25 0.22 -0.47 -11.64
CA GLY A 25 -0.17 0.40 -12.75
C GLY A 25 1.06 0.85 -13.54
N ASP A 26 0.86 1.72 -14.54
CA ASP A 26 1.97 2.48 -15.08
C ASP A 26 2.49 3.50 -14.06
N GLU A 27 3.68 4.04 -14.32
CA GLU A 27 4.36 4.96 -13.41
C GLU A 27 3.52 6.21 -13.09
N ALA A 28 2.82 6.77 -14.08
CA ALA A 28 1.99 7.96 -13.90
C ALA A 28 0.80 7.70 -12.97
N THR A 29 0.14 6.55 -13.13
CA THR A 29 -0.97 6.11 -12.29
C THR A 29 -0.51 5.83 -10.88
N VAL A 30 0.61 5.10 -10.73
CA VAL A 30 1.17 4.79 -9.40
C VAL A 30 1.49 6.07 -8.66
N ARG A 31 2.12 7.05 -9.33
CA ARG A 31 2.47 8.33 -8.72
C ARG A 31 1.25 9.14 -8.30
N ALA A 32 0.23 9.25 -9.16
CA ALA A 32 -1.01 9.95 -8.82
C ALA A 32 -1.71 9.33 -7.59
N VAL A 33 -1.72 8.01 -7.48
CA VAL A 33 -2.31 7.33 -6.31
C VAL A 33 -1.47 7.59 -5.05
N LEU A 34 -0.14 7.55 -5.15
CA LEU A 34 0.74 7.86 -4.02
C LEU A 34 0.53 9.29 -3.51
N ASP A 35 0.38 10.26 -4.41
CA ASP A 35 0.16 11.66 -4.05
C ASP A 35 -1.17 11.85 -3.29
N VAL A 36 -2.25 11.19 -3.73
CA VAL A 36 -3.54 11.22 -3.02
C VAL A 36 -3.44 10.55 -1.65
N LEU A 37 -2.81 9.38 -1.56
CA LEU A 37 -2.69 8.66 -0.28
C LEU A 37 -1.83 9.43 0.72
N ALA A 38 -0.78 10.12 0.27
CA ALA A 38 0.05 10.95 1.13
C ALA A 38 -0.66 12.23 1.62
N ALA A 39 -1.68 12.71 0.89
CA ALA A 39 -2.48 13.86 1.31
C ALA A 39 -3.53 13.49 2.36
N GLU A 40 -4.13 12.30 2.25
CA GLU A 40 -5.26 11.87 3.09
C GLU A 40 -4.83 11.04 4.31
N PHE A 41 -3.67 10.39 4.27
CA PHE A 41 -3.24 9.45 5.30
C PHE A 41 -1.79 9.67 5.76
N LEU A 42 -1.48 9.20 6.97
CA LEU A 42 -0.10 8.99 7.39
C LEU A 42 0.43 7.73 6.70
N THR A 43 1.32 7.92 5.74
CA THR A 43 1.90 6.82 4.93
C THR A 43 3.39 6.65 5.17
N THR A 44 3.87 5.41 5.14
CA THR A 44 5.31 5.13 5.02
C THR A 44 5.82 5.45 3.61
N SER A 45 7.13 5.68 3.45
CA SER A 45 7.76 5.78 2.12
C SER A 45 7.44 4.56 1.26
N ALA A 46 6.95 4.81 0.05
CA ALA A 46 6.65 3.75 -0.90
C ALA A 46 7.93 3.01 -1.31
N ARG A 47 7.88 1.68 -1.27
CA ARG A 47 8.93 0.81 -1.82
C ARG A 47 8.54 0.43 -3.24
N GLU A 48 9.34 0.89 -4.19
CA GLU A 48 9.18 0.54 -5.59
C GLU A 48 9.53 -0.92 -5.85
N TYR A 49 8.78 -1.54 -6.74
CA TYR A 49 8.99 -2.90 -7.20
C TYR A 49 8.74 -2.93 -8.71
N ASP A 50 9.46 -3.81 -9.42
CA ASP A 50 9.24 -4.02 -10.86
C ASP A 50 9.47 -2.73 -11.70
N GLY A 51 10.46 -1.91 -11.33
CA GLY A 51 10.83 -0.69 -12.07
C GLY A 51 9.80 0.43 -12.02
N GLY A 52 9.13 0.64 -10.88
CA GLY A 52 8.16 1.72 -10.68
C GLY A 52 6.71 1.37 -11.04
N GLN A 53 6.47 0.20 -11.67
CA GLN A 53 5.13 -0.26 -12.02
C GLN A 53 4.33 -0.79 -10.81
N ARG A 54 5.01 -1.01 -9.69
CA ARG A 54 4.39 -1.44 -8.45
C ARG A 54 4.95 -0.66 -7.28
N ALA A 55 4.07 -0.18 -6.42
CA ALA A 55 4.44 0.45 -5.16
C ALA A 55 3.82 -0.31 -4.00
N TYR A 56 4.60 -0.49 -2.94
CA TYR A 56 4.13 -1.00 -1.66
C TYR A 56 4.30 0.08 -0.60
N LEU A 57 3.23 0.40 0.13
CA LEU A 57 3.28 1.26 1.30
C LEU A 57 2.40 0.69 2.41
N GLN A 58 2.66 1.12 3.64
CA GLN A 58 1.73 0.99 4.74
C GLN A 58 1.09 2.36 4.98
N LEU A 59 -0.21 2.37 5.25
CA LEU A 59 -0.93 3.58 5.62
C LEU A 59 -1.69 3.36 6.92
N ASP A 60 -1.75 4.40 7.75
CA ASP A 60 -2.55 4.43 8.96
C ASP A 60 -4.01 4.77 8.60
N THR A 61 -4.89 3.77 8.70
CA THR A 61 -6.35 3.87 8.55
C THR A 61 -7.06 4.16 9.87
N GLY A 62 -6.34 4.46 10.96
CA GLY A 62 -6.94 4.83 12.22
C GLY A 62 -7.98 5.94 12.02
N ASN A 63 -9.13 5.83 12.70
CA ASN A 63 -10.11 6.92 12.69
C ASN A 63 -9.50 8.09 13.48
N THR A 64 -9.05 9.13 12.78
CA THR A 64 -8.56 10.37 13.38
C THR A 64 -9.67 11.37 13.64
N ALA A 65 -10.91 11.09 13.21
CA ALA A 65 -12.04 11.93 13.53
C ALA A 65 -12.28 11.89 15.05
N PRO A 66 -12.53 13.05 15.69
CA PRO A 66 -12.94 13.06 17.08
C PRO A 66 -14.21 12.21 17.24
N ASP A 67 -14.25 11.40 18.30
CA ASP A 67 -15.47 10.67 18.62
C ASP A 67 -16.61 11.68 18.82
N PRO A 68 -17.75 11.52 18.13
CA PRO A 68 -18.93 12.32 18.42
C PRO A 68 -19.49 11.87 19.78
N ASP A 69 -19.53 12.79 20.74
CA ASP A 69 -20.20 12.63 22.05
C ASP A 69 -21.69 12.24 21.92
#